data_AF-A0A2U1T570-F1
#
_entry.id   AF-A0A2U1T570-F1
#
_cell.length_a   1.000
_cell.length_b   1.000
_cell.length_c   1.000
_cell.angle_alpha   90.00
_cell.angle_beta   90.00
_cell.angle_gamma   90.00
#
_symmetry.space_group_name_H-M   'P 1'
#
loop_
_entity.id
_entity.type
_entity.pdbx_description
1 polymer ?
#
loop_
_entity_poly.entity_id
_entity_poly.type
_entity_poly.pdbx_seq_one_letter_code
_entity_poly.pdbx_strand_id
1 'polypeptide(L)'
;MTDDAVSHAFEEMRKAAKRRGKNVPDLRRQNYKALSDAQPNGAEATVPGVEIPSLSRRRFRRGRPTGPDGRAKRRPLDVPRMGTVVGKEIAQRGWQHELAHGWVSGHWETLVGEQIAQHTTVEMIKEGKVFVTCTSTAWATNLKYMQSTILSEIAKKIGPGVITELKIFGPKAPSWRKGPLHVKGRGPRDTYG
;
A
#
# COMPACT_ATOMS: atom_id res chain seq x y z
N MET A 1 4.74 25.08 9.59
CA MET A 1 5.37 26.37 9.22
C MET A 1 6.76 26.39 9.85
N THR A 2 7.71 25.70 9.24
CA THR A 2 9.12 25.68 9.64
C THR A 2 9.89 25.17 8.44
N ASP A 3 10.34 26.06 7.55
CA ASP A 3 11.71 26.04 7.01
C ASP A 3 11.89 27.23 6.07
N ASP A 4 12.37 28.35 6.60
CA ASP A 4 12.72 29.52 5.77
C ASP A 4 14.10 30.10 6.12
N ALA A 5 14.79 29.51 7.11
CA ALA A 5 16.10 30.00 7.54
C ALA A 5 17.21 29.66 6.52
N VAL A 6 17.17 28.44 5.95
CA VAL A 6 18.15 28.00 4.94
C VAL A 6 17.96 28.77 3.64
N SER A 7 16.71 28.91 3.18
CA SER A 7 16.35 29.67 1.99
C SER A 7 16.80 31.12 2.09
N HIS A 8 16.55 31.77 3.23
CA HIS A 8 16.93 33.17 3.46
C HIS A 8 18.45 33.37 3.51
N ALA A 9 19.20 32.43 4.11
CA ALA A 9 20.67 32.49 4.12
C ALA A 9 21.27 32.41 2.70
N PHE A 10 20.70 31.57 1.83
CA PHE A 10 21.15 31.46 0.44
C PHE A 10 20.78 32.71 -0.39
N GLU A 11 19.63 33.33 -0.13
CA GLU A 11 19.26 34.59 -0.79
C GLU A 11 20.17 35.75 -0.40
N GLU A 12 20.55 35.85 0.87
CA GLU A 12 21.50 36.87 1.33
C GLU A 12 22.89 36.69 0.72
N MET A 13 23.37 35.45 0.64
CA MET A 13 24.64 35.13 -0.03
C MET A 13 24.61 35.54 -1.51
N ARG A 14 23.46 35.37 -2.18
CA ARG A 14 23.24 35.74 -3.59
C ARG A 14 23.20 37.27 -3.78
N LYS A 15 22.54 37.99 -2.87
CA LYS A 15 22.54 39.47 -2.85
C LYS A 15 23.94 40.02 -2.60
N ALA A 16 24.71 39.41 -1.70
CA ALA A 16 26.09 39.80 -1.41
C ALA A 16 27.02 39.58 -2.62
N ALA A 17 26.84 38.49 -3.36
CA ALA A 17 27.62 38.20 -4.58
C ALA A 17 27.33 39.22 -5.70
N LYS A 18 26.07 39.62 -5.89
CA LYS A 18 25.65 40.59 -6.91
C LYS A 18 26.19 42.02 -6.63
N ARG A 19 26.29 42.41 -5.35
CA ARG A 19 26.89 43.69 -4.92
C ARG A 19 28.39 43.76 -5.17
N ARG A 20 29.10 42.62 -5.22
CA ARG A 20 30.54 42.55 -5.52
C ARG A 20 30.87 42.57 -7.02
N GLY A 21 29.89 42.82 -7.89
CA GLY A 21 30.10 42.95 -9.35
C GLY A 21 30.54 41.67 -10.05
N LYS A 22 30.48 40.50 -9.39
CA LYS A 22 30.79 39.22 -10.01
C LYS A 22 29.52 38.57 -10.54
N ASN A 23 29.55 38.21 -11.81
CA ASN A 23 28.40 37.66 -12.52
C ASN A 23 28.05 36.27 -11.97
N VAL A 24 26.81 36.08 -11.52
CA VAL A 24 26.34 34.79 -10.99
C VAL A 24 26.07 33.82 -12.14
N PRO A 25 26.60 32.58 -12.09
CA PRO A 25 26.40 31.59 -13.15
C PRO A 25 24.90 31.32 -13.37
N ASP A 26 24.44 31.45 -14.62
CA ASP A 26 23.04 31.18 -14.98
C ASP A 26 22.80 29.68 -15.14
N LEU A 27 22.31 29.06 -14.06
CA LEU A 27 22.07 27.61 -13.96
C LEU A 27 20.89 27.14 -14.82
N ARG A 28 20.11 28.04 -15.43
CA ARG A 28 18.99 27.65 -16.32
C ARG A 28 19.44 27.06 -17.65
N ARG A 29 20.68 27.32 -18.09
CA ARG A 29 21.27 26.78 -19.34
C ARG A 29 22.31 25.69 -19.15
N GLN A 30 22.73 25.39 -17.91
CA GLN A 30 23.87 24.51 -17.64
C GLN A 30 23.54 23.02 -17.49
N ASN A 31 22.27 22.62 -17.50
CA ASN A 31 21.88 21.23 -17.20
C ASN A 31 22.24 20.17 -18.26
N TYR A 32 22.90 20.52 -19.37
CA TYR A 32 23.32 19.52 -20.37
C TYR A 32 24.83 19.43 -20.61
N LYS A 33 25.62 20.45 -20.25
CA LYS A 33 27.07 20.48 -20.55
C LYS A 33 27.97 20.44 -19.33
N ALA A 34 27.53 20.87 -18.14
CA ALA A 34 28.39 20.89 -16.96
C ALA A 34 28.57 19.51 -16.29
N LEU A 35 27.76 18.51 -16.67
CA LEU A 35 27.89 17.13 -16.16
C LEU A 35 28.78 16.23 -17.05
N SER A 36 29.21 16.68 -18.23
CA SER A 36 30.02 15.85 -19.15
C SER A 36 31.53 15.94 -18.89
N ASP A 37 32.02 17.04 -18.33
CA ASP A 37 33.46 17.33 -18.28
C ASP A 37 34.04 17.30 -16.85
N ALA A 38 33.23 16.94 -15.85
CA ALA A 38 33.74 16.63 -14.52
C ALA A 38 34.35 15.22 -14.53
N GLN A 39 35.63 15.15 -14.89
CA GLN A 39 36.47 13.98 -14.66
C GLN A 39 36.63 13.83 -13.14
N PRO A 40 36.17 12.73 -12.49
CA PRO A 40 36.25 12.59 -11.05
C PRO A 40 37.70 12.29 -10.66
N ASN A 41 38.48 13.34 -10.47
CA ASN A 41 39.74 13.25 -9.74
C ASN A 41 39.42 13.39 -8.25
N GLY A 42 39.56 12.29 -7.50
CA GLY A 42 39.68 12.33 -6.04
C GLY A 42 38.53 11.68 -5.27
N ALA A 43 38.88 10.57 -4.60
CA ALA A 43 38.26 9.98 -3.41
C ALA A 43 36.72 9.76 -3.45
N GLU A 44 36.33 8.53 -3.79
CA GLU A 44 35.00 8.01 -3.44
C GLU A 44 34.85 8.01 -1.91
N ALA A 45 34.05 8.95 -1.39
CA ALA A 45 33.63 8.93 0.00
C ALA A 45 32.61 7.80 0.19
N THR A 46 33.09 6.61 0.54
CA THR A 46 32.26 5.47 0.92
C THR A 46 31.72 5.69 2.33
N VAL A 47 30.39 5.88 2.45
CA VAL A 47 29.69 5.86 3.73
C VAL A 47 29.27 4.41 4.02
N PRO A 48 29.73 3.78 5.11
CA PRO A 48 29.36 2.40 5.42
C PRO A 48 27.86 2.27 5.69
N GLY A 49 27.21 1.31 5.00
CA GLY A 49 25.78 0.99 5.17
C GLY A 49 24.83 1.57 4.11
N VAL A 50 25.32 2.36 3.15
CA VAL A 50 24.50 2.91 2.05
C VAL A 50 25.09 2.48 0.72
N GLU A 51 24.50 1.44 0.11
CA GLU A 51 24.78 1.10 -1.28
C GLU A 51 24.06 2.10 -2.18
N ILE A 52 24.80 3.06 -2.75
CA ILE A 52 24.28 3.93 -3.80
C ILE A 52 24.47 3.19 -5.12
N PRO A 53 23.41 2.61 -5.74
CA PRO A 53 23.56 1.95 -7.02
C PRO A 53 24.05 2.99 -8.04
N SER A 54 25.22 2.73 -8.62
CA SER A 54 25.78 3.59 -9.65
C SER A 54 24.82 3.62 -10.83
N LEU A 55 24.12 4.73 -11.00
CA LEU A 55 23.27 4.97 -12.15
C LEU A 55 24.16 5.09 -13.38
N SER A 56 24.41 3.95 -14.03
CA SER A 56 25.08 3.92 -15.33
C SER A 56 24.33 4.88 -16.26
N ARG A 57 25.02 5.97 -16.63
CA ARG A 57 24.46 7.00 -17.51
C ARG A 57 24.09 6.33 -18.82
N ARG A 58 22.79 6.11 -19.05
CA ARG A 58 22.26 5.64 -20.33
C ARG A 58 22.65 6.66 -21.40
N ARG A 59 23.71 6.36 -22.15
CA ARG A 59 24.11 7.12 -23.33
C ARG A 59 22.90 7.21 -24.25
N PHE A 60 22.38 8.42 -24.45
CA PHE A 60 21.32 8.70 -25.40
C PHE A 60 21.85 8.36 -26.80
N ARG A 61 21.56 7.16 -27.30
CA ARG A 61 21.93 6.77 -28.66
C ARG A 61 21.01 7.52 -29.62
N ARG A 62 21.56 8.50 -30.36
CA ARG A 62 20.90 9.09 -31.54
C ARG A 62 20.74 7.97 -32.58
N GLY A 63 19.50 7.56 -32.82
CA GLY A 63 19.16 6.55 -33.84
C GLY A 63 17.86 5.83 -33.50
N ARG A 64 17.06 5.49 -34.52
CA ARG A 64 15.87 4.65 -34.33
C ARG A 64 16.35 3.24 -33.92
N PRO A 65 15.75 2.57 -32.92
CA PRO A 65 16.16 1.23 -32.54
C PRO A 65 16.03 0.28 -33.73
N THR A 66 17.17 -0.22 -34.17
CA THR A 66 17.29 -1.12 -35.30
C THR A 66 17.48 -2.56 -34.79
N GLY A 67 16.97 -3.56 -35.50
CA GLY A 67 17.23 -4.96 -35.19
C GLY A 67 18.70 -5.34 -35.45
N PRO A 68 19.14 -6.54 -35.05
CA PRO A 68 20.47 -7.07 -35.39
C PRO A 68 20.79 -6.96 -36.90
N ASP A 69 19.76 -7.08 -37.75
CA ASP A 69 19.86 -7.03 -39.22
C ASP A 69 19.85 -5.61 -39.83
N GLY A 70 19.94 -4.52 -39.04
CA GLY A 70 19.94 -3.17 -39.61
C GLY A 70 18.58 -2.67 -40.14
N ARG A 71 17.51 -3.47 -40.01
CA ARG A 71 16.13 -3.08 -40.33
C ARG A 71 15.42 -2.39 -39.15
N ALA A 72 14.52 -1.45 -39.47
CA ALA A 72 13.68 -0.80 -38.48
C ALA A 72 12.88 -1.87 -37.71
N LYS A 73 12.92 -1.83 -36.37
CA LYS A 73 12.12 -2.75 -35.56
C LYS A 73 10.65 -2.59 -35.91
N ARG A 74 9.96 -3.70 -36.17
CA ARG A 74 8.50 -3.72 -36.29
C ARG A 74 7.91 -3.17 -34.99
N ARG A 75 6.90 -2.31 -35.11
CA ARG A 75 6.18 -1.79 -33.94
C ARG A 75 5.61 -3.02 -33.21
N PRO A 76 5.96 -3.27 -31.93
CA PRO A 76 5.33 -4.35 -31.20
C PRO A 76 3.83 -4.07 -31.16
N LEU A 77 3.04 -5.14 -31.33
CA LEU A 77 1.61 -5.05 -31.14
C LEU A 77 1.38 -4.86 -29.63
N ASP A 78 1.18 -3.62 -29.20
CA ASP A 78 0.94 -3.27 -27.81
C ASP A 78 -0.52 -3.53 -27.49
N VAL A 79 -0.89 -4.81 -27.37
CA VAL A 79 -2.20 -5.21 -26.88
C VAL A 79 -2.12 -5.25 -25.36
N PRO A 80 -2.94 -4.46 -24.64
CA PRO A 80 -2.97 -4.55 -23.19
C PRO A 80 -3.35 -5.97 -22.77
N ARG A 81 -2.70 -6.47 -21.71
CA ARG A 81 -3.02 -7.78 -21.15
C ARG A 81 -4.50 -7.80 -20.76
N MET A 82 -5.19 -8.91 -20.97
CA MET A 82 -6.61 -9.03 -20.61
C MET A 82 -6.87 -8.59 -19.17
N GLY A 83 -5.99 -8.96 -18.23
CA GLY A 83 -6.11 -8.57 -16.83
C GLY A 83 -6.01 -7.06 -16.58
N THR A 84 -5.25 -6.30 -17.38
CA THR A 84 -5.18 -4.83 -17.21
C THR A 84 -6.46 -4.15 -17.70
N VAL A 85 -7.08 -4.69 -18.75
CA VAL A 85 -8.37 -4.19 -19.25
C VAL A 85 -9.48 -4.51 -18.25
N VAL A 86 -9.56 -5.76 -17.79
CA VAL A 86 -10.55 -6.20 -16.79
C VAL A 86 -10.39 -5.43 -15.48
N GLY A 87 -9.16 -5.28 -14.98
CA GLY A 87 -8.90 -4.52 -13.76
C GLY A 87 -9.32 -3.04 -13.87
N LYS A 88 -9.15 -2.44 -15.06
CA LYS A 88 -9.62 -1.08 -15.33
C LYS A 88 -11.14 -0.98 -15.29
N GLU A 89 -11.85 -1.92 -15.90
CA GLU A 89 -13.32 -1.96 -15.86
C GLU A 89 -13.85 -2.19 -14.44
N ILE A 90 -13.24 -3.10 -13.67
CA ILE A 90 -13.60 -3.35 -12.26
C ILE A 90 -13.46 -2.07 -11.44
N ALA A 91 -12.36 -1.33 -11.62
CA ALA A 91 -12.12 -0.08 -10.91
C ALA A 91 -13.11 1.01 -11.34
N GLN A 92 -13.40 1.12 -12.64
CA GLN A 92 -14.35 2.12 -13.17
C GLN A 92 -15.79 1.89 -12.70
N ARG A 93 -16.19 0.63 -12.51
CA ARG A 93 -17.56 0.25 -12.12
C ARG A 93 -17.74 0.08 -10.62
N GLY A 94 -16.68 0.20 -9.82
CA GLY A 94 -16.75 0.02 -8.37
C GLY A 94 -16.99 -1.43 -7.93
N TRP A 95 -16.83 -2.42 -8.81
CA TRP A 95 -17.05 -3.84 -8.51
C TRP A 95 -16.01 -4.44 -7.55
N GLN A 96 -15.03 -3.65 -7.13
CA GLN A 96 -13.99 -4.06 -6.19
C GLN A 96 -14.58 -4.61 -4.89
N HIS A 97 -15.64 -3.99 -4.36
CA HIS A 97 -16.26 -4.44 -3.11
C HIS A 97 -17.06 -5.74 -3.26
N GLU A 98 -17.83 -5.87 -4.34
CA GLU A 98 -18.61 -7.08 -4.61
C GLU A 98 -17.72 -8.29 -4.92
N LEU A 99 -16.65 -8.07 -5.70
CA LEU A 99 -15.65 -9.11 -5.97
C LEU A 99 -14.84 -9.48 -4.73
N ALA A 100 -14.49 -8.50 -3.89
CA ALA A 100 -13.84 -8.77 -2.62
C ALA A 100 -14.72 -9.65 -1.72
N HIS A 101 -16.03 -9.40 -1.71
CA HIS A 101 -16.97 -10.26 -1.00
C HIS A 101 -16.95 -11.69 -1.50
N GLY A 102 -17.16 -11.90 -2.80
CA GLY A 102 -17.17 -13.25 -3.37
C GLY A 102 -15.86 -13.98 -3.12
N TRP A 103 -14.73 -13.28 -3.21
CA TRP A 103 -13.42 -13.87 -2.97
C TRP A 103 -13.20 -14.24 -1.50
N VAL A 104 -13.48 -13.33 -0.56
CA VAL A 104 -13.29 -13.59 0.89
C VAL A 104 -14.20 -14.71 1.36
N SER A 105 -15.48 -14.69 0.97
CA SER A 105 -16.43 -15.74 1.36
C SER A 105 -16.01 -17.11 0.79
N GLY A 106 -15.47 -17.15 -0.44
CA GLY A 106 -14.99 -18.40 -1.06
C GLY A 106 -13.64 -18.91 -0.53
N HIS A 107 -12.78 -18.03 0.00
CA HIS A 107 -11.43 -18.38 0.47
C HIS A 107 -11.27 -18.25 1.99
N TRP A 108 -12.38 -18.09 2.73
CA TRP A 108 -12.35 -17.90 4.17
C TRP A 108 -11.58 -19.02 4.87
N GLU A 109 -11.85 -20.26 4.51
CA GLU A 109 -11.15 -21.43 5.04
C GLU A 109 -9.63 -21.40 4.80
N THR A 110 -9.19 -20.95 3.63
CA THR A 110 -7.76 -20.80 3.33
C THR A 110 -7.11 -19.65 4.11
N LEU A 111 -7.87 -18.61 4.43
CA LEU A 111 -7.37 -17.43 5.17
C LEU A 111 -7.20 -17.71 6.66
N VAL A 112 -8.15 -18.42 7.28
CA VAL A 112 -8.18 -18.64 8.74
C VAL A 112 -7.79 -20.05 9.15
N GLY A 113 -7.85 -21.01 8.24
CA GLY A 113 -7.67 -22.43 8.50
C GLY A 113 -8.98 -23.15 8.80
N GLU A 114 -8.98 -24.47 8.56
CA GLU A 114 -10.15 -25.35 8.65
C GLU A 114 -10.85 -25.29 10.01
N GLN A 115 -10.11 -25.42 11.11
CA GLN A 115 -10.68 -25.41 12.47
C GLN A 115 -11.41 -24.12 12.81
N ILE A 116 -10.88 -22.97 12.39
CA ILE A 116 -11.50 -21.67 12.68
C ILE A 116 -12.68 -21.43 11.75
N ALA A 117 -12.57 -21.83 10.48
CA ALA A 117 -13.65 -21.71 9.51
C ALA A 117 -14.90 -22.53 9.89
N GLN A 118 -14.72 -23.70 10.52
CA GLN A 118 -15.85 -24.51 11.02
C GLN A 118 -16.68 -23.81 12.11
N HIS A 119 -16.09 -22.86 12.83
CA HIS A 119 -16.73 -22.18 13.95
C HIS A 119 -17.01 -20.71 13.69
N THR A 120 -16.74 -20.23 12.48
CA THR A 120 -16.89 -18.82 12.10
C THR A 120 -17.54 -18.66 10.74
N THR A 121 -18.48 -17.73 10.65
CA THR A 121 -19.27 -17.48 9.45
C THR A 121 -19.19 -16.01 9.07
N VAL A 122 -18.88 -15.75 7.81
CA VAL A 122 -18.89 -14.39 7.25
C VAL A 122 -20.33 -14.04 6.91
N GLU A 123 -20.92 -13.11 7.65
CA GLU A 123 -22.31 -12.68 7.46
C GLU A 123 -22.42 -11.71 6.30
N MET A 124 -21.57 -10.68 6.31
CA MET A 124 -21.64 -9.60 5.34
C MET A 124 -20.34 -8.81 5.29
N ILE A 125 -20.17 -8.08 4.18
CA ILE A 125 -19.10 -7.09 4.04
C ILE A 125 -19.74 -5.76 3.68
N LYS A 126 -19.43 -4.71 4.45
CA LYS A 126 -19.97 -3.37 4.24
C LYS A 126 -18.92 -2.32 4.56
N GLU A 127 -18.78 -1.32 3.70
CA GLU A 127 -17.83 -0.19 3.88
C GLU A 127 -16.38 -0.67 4.13
N GLY A 128 -15.97 -1.72 3.43
CA GLY A 128 -14.65 -2.34 3.62
C GLY A 128 -14.47 -3.05 4.97
N LYS A 129 -15.57 -3.34 5.69
CA LYS A 129 -15.55 -4.08 6.94
C LYS A 129 -16.19 -5.45 6.76
N VAL A 130 -15.50 -6.49 7.19
CA VAL A 130 -16.01 -7.86 7.17
C VAL A 130 -16.65 -8.16 8.52
N PHE A 131 -17.91 -8.56 8.51
CA PHE A 131 -18.65 -8.93 9.70
C PHE A 131 -18.69 -10.45 9.82
N VAL A 132 -18.12 -10.95 10.92
CA VAL A 132 -17.95 -12.38 11.19
C VAL A 132 -18.67 -12.72 12.49
N THR A 133 -19.46 -13.79 12.45
CA THR A 133 -20.11 -14.39 13.62
C THR A 133 -19.37 -15.65 14.04
N CYS A 134 -19.20 -15.85 15.34
CA CYS A 134 -18.52 -17.01 15.91
C CYS A 134 -19.47 -17.78 16.83
N THR A 135 -19.32 -19.10 16.88
CA THR A 135 -20.13 -19.97 17.74
C THR A 135 -19.72 -19.94 19.21
N SER A 136 -18.45 -19.66 19.51
CA SER A 136 -17.92 -19.54 20.88
C SER A 136 -17.07 -18.27 21.07
N THR A 137 -17.04 -17.79 22.32
CA THR A 137 -16.25 -16.64 22.76
C THR A 137 -14.74 -16.91 22.69
N ALA A 138 -14.29 -18.14 22.95
CA ALA A 138 -12.90 -18.54 22.77
C ALA A 138 -12.45 -18.40 21.30
N TRP A 139 -13.25 -18.89 20.35
CA TRP A 139 -12.94 -18.78 18.92
C TRP A 139 -12.94 -17.34 18.43
N ALA A 140 -13.89 -16.51 18.90
CA ALA A 140 -13.90 -15.09 18.60
C ALA A 140 -12.62 -14.38 19.08
N THR A 141 -12.06 -14.81 20.21
CA THR A 141 -10.82 -14.25 20.76
C THR A 141 -9.61 -14.69 19.92
N ASN A 142 -9.55 -15.96 19.52
CA ASN A 142 -8.50 -16.44 18.61
C ASN A 142 -8.48 -15.65 17.29
N LEU A 143 -9.67 -15.44 16.71
CA LEU A 143 -9.79 -14.70 15.45
C LEU A 143 -9.40 -13.22 15.59
N LYS A 144 -9.62 -12.60 16.76
CA LYS A 144 -9.13 -11.25 17.08
C LYS A 144 -7.61 -11.20 17.09
N TYR A 145 -6.93 -12.22 17.61
CA TYR A 145 -5.46 -12.26 17.59
C TYR A 145 -4.90 -12.40 16.17
N MET A 146 -5.59 -13.14 15.30
CA MET A 146 -5.19 -13.34 13.90
C MET A 146 -5.63 -12.22 12.96
N GLN A 147 -6.38 -11.23 13.45
CA GLN A 147 -7.02 -10.19 12.63
C GLN A 147 -6.03 -9.43 11.73
N SER A 148 -4.87 -9.05 12.25
CA SER A 148 -3.86 -8.32 11.47
C SER A 148 -3.29 -9.15 10.33
N THR A 149 -3.02 -10.44 10.59
CA THR A 149 -2.53 -11.39 9.59
C THR A 149 -3.56 -11.62 8.50
N ILE A 150 -4.83 -11.82 8.86
CA ILE A 150 -5.93 -12.02 7.91
C ILE A 150 -6.08 -10.78 7.00
N LEU A 151 -6.11 -9.58 7.59
CA LEU A 151 -6.21 -8.33 6.81
C LEU A 151 -5.01 -8.14 5.87
N SER A 152 -3.80 -8.52 6.31
CA SER A 152 -2.60 -8.49 5.48
C SER A 152 -2.68 -9.44 4.28
N GLU A 153 -3.11 -10.69 4.49
CA GLU A 153 -3.28 -11.66 3.40
C GLU A 153 -4.36 -11.23 2.41
N ILE A 154 -5.48 -10.69 2.89
CA ILE A 154 -6.53 -10.11 2.07
C ILE A 154 -5.98 -8.95 1.22
N ALA A 155 -5.24 -8.03 1.85
CA ALA A 155 -4.66 -6.88 1.15
C ALA A 155 -3.65 -7.28 0.07
N LYS A 156 -2.88 -8.36 0.28
CA LYS A 156 -1.96 -8.90 -0.74
C LYS A 156 -2.68 -9.44 -1.98
N LYS A 157 -3.88 -10.00 -1.82
CA LYS A 157 -4.61 -10.66 -2.91
C LYS A 157 -5.56 -9.73 -3.65
N ILE A 158 -6.32 -8.90 -2.93
CA ILE A 158 -7.36 -8.03 -3.49
C ILE A 158 -6.83 -6.60 -3.70
N GLY A 159 -5.79 -6.21 -2.96
CA GLY A 159 -5.21 -4.87 -2.98
C GLY A 159 -5.46 -4.11 -1.68
N PRO A 160 -4.59 -3.14 -1.35
CA PRO A 160 -4.72 -2.36 -0.13
C PRO A 160 -5.98 -1.48 -0.14
N GLY A 161 -6.64 -1.37 1.02
CA GLY A 161 -7.74 -0.43 1.24
C GLY A 161 -9.14 -0.91 0.82
N VAL A 162 -9.27 -2.08 0.17
CA VAL A 162 -10.59 -2.65 -0.16
C VAL A 162 -11.28 -3.21 1.09
N ILE A 163 -10.50 -3.84 1.96
CA ILE A 163 -10.93 -4.33 3.27
C ILE A 163 -10.01 -3.70 4.31
N THR A 164 -10.61 -2.99 5.26
CA THR A 164 -9.92 -2.16 6.25
C THR A 164 -10.09 -2.69 7.66
N GLU A 165 -11.21 -3.35 7.96
CA GLU A 165 -11.54 -3.77 9.32
C GLU A 165 -12.24 -5.13 9.34
N LEU A 166 -11.99 -5.90 10.41
CA LEU A 166 -12.68 -7.15 10.71
C LEU A 166 -13.51 -6.93 11.98
N LYS A 167 -14.82 -7.07 11.86
CA LYS A 167 -15.78 -6.97 12.97
C LYS A 167 -16.20 -8.37 13.37
N ILE A 168 -15.80 -8.75 14.59
CA ILE A 168 -15.95 -10.12 15.09
C ILE A 168 -16.98 -10.11 16.20
N PHE A 169 -18.07 -10.86 15.99
CA PHE A 169 -19.13 -11.04 16.97
C PHE A 169 -19.03 -12.43 17.57
N GLY A 170 -18.98 -12.48 18.91
CA GLY A 170 -19.16 -13.74 19.63
C GLY A 170 -20.62 -14.21 19.60
N PRO A 171 -20.90 -15.38 20.19
CA PRO A 171 -22.28 -15.86 20.32
C PRO A 171 -23.14 -14.85 21.06
N LYS A 172 -24.41 -14.74 20.67
CA LYS A 172 -25.35 -13.83 21.31
C LYS A 172 -25.48 -14.20 22.79
N ALA A 173 -25.09 -13.27 23.67
CA ALA A 173 -25.15 -13.50 25.11
C ALA A 173 -26.59 -13.84 25.53
N PRO A 174 -26.78 -14.85 26.41
CA PRO A 174 -28.11 -15.15 26.93
C PRO A 174 -28.64 -13.93 27.69
N SER A 175 -29.92 -13.62 27.53
CA SER A 175 -30.60 -12.63 28.37
C SER A 175 -31.38 -13.35 29.47
N TRP A 176 -30.95 -13.21 30.71
CA TRP A 176 -31.70 -13.71 31.88
C TRP A 176 -32.84 -12.78 32.33
N ARG A 177 -33.04 -11.67 31.61
CA ARG A 177 -34.18 -10.78 31.80
C ARG A 177 -35.44 -11.43 31.24
N LYS A 178 -36.36 -11.79 32.13
CA LYS A 178 -37.68 -12.34 31.77
C LYS A 178 -38.77 -11.50 32.45
N GLY A 179 -39.70 -10.97 31.66
CA GLY A 179 -40.90 -10.28 32.13
C GLY A 179 -40.69 -8.86 32.70
N PRO A 180 -41.80 -8.13 32.96
CA PRO A 180 -41.76 -6.75 33.46
C PRO A 180 -41.35 -6.62 34.93
N LEU A 181 -41.48 -7.67 35.75
CA LEU A 181 -41.14 -7.67 37.19
C LEU A 181 -39.72 -8.23 37.46
N HIS A 182 -38.74 -7.85 36.64
CA HIS A 182 -37.38 -8.36 36.76
C HIS A 182 -36.55 -7.64 37.84
N VAL A 183 -36.10 -8.36 38.86
CA VAL A 183 -35.16 -7.86 39.88
C VAL A 183 -33.71 -8.03 39.38
N LYS A 184 -32.88 -6.99 39.53
CA LYS A 184 -31.47 -7.00 39.12
C LYS A 184 -30.64 -7.89 40.08
N GLY A 185 -30.47 -9.16 39.72
CA GLY A 185 -29.59 -10.11 40.43
C GLY A 185 -28.09 -9.85 40.21
N ARG A 186 -27.23 -10.73 40.73
CA ARG A 186 -25.75 -10.62 40.73
C ARG A 186 -25.05 -10.71 39.35
N GLY A 187 -25.79 -10.60 38.26
CA GLY A 187 -25.28 -10.70 36.89
C GLY A 187 -24.86 -12.13 36.48
N PRO A 188 -24.50 -12.35 35.21
CA PRO A 188 -23.98 -13.62 34.74
C PRO A 188 -22.63 -13.92 35.40
N ARG A 189 -22.46 -15.11 35.98
CA ARG A 189 -21.19 -15.59 36.54
C ARG A 189 -20.51 -16.47 35.50
N ASP A 190 -19.40 -16.02 34.91
CA ASP A 190 -18.33 -16.75 34.20
C ASP A 190 -18.63 -18.05 33.39
N THR A 191 -19.87 -18.32 32.99
CA THR A 191 -20.28 -19.65 32.47
C THR A 191 -20.19 -19.76 30.95
N TYR A 192 -19.48 -18.86 30.25
CA TYR A 192 -19.40 -18.90 28.78
C TYR A 192 -17.97 -18.64 28.29
N GLY A 193 -17.14 -19.68 28.41
CA GLY A 193 -15.95 -19.86 27.58
C GLY A 193 -16.29 -20.39 26.18
#